data_AF-A0A5K1H3D6-F1
#
_entry.id   AF-A0A5K1H3D6-F1
#
_cell.length_a   1.000
_cell.length_b   1.000
_cell.length_c   1.000
_cell.angle_alpha   90.00
_cell.angle_beta   90.00
_cell.angle_gamma   90.00
#
_symmetry.space_group_name_H-M   'P 1'
#
loop_
_entity.id
_entity.type
_entity.pdbx_description
1 polymer ?
#
loop_
_entity_poly.entity_id
_entity_poly.type
_entity_poly.pdbx_seq_one_letter_code
_entity_poly.pdbx_strand_id
1 'polypeptide(L)'
;DLSVSKIEELPKEIGELSNLRYLGLKDIEELKFITEGLGKLTNLRILYRFIVSDDKGDTRGCNIRELKDLNKLKGELLIECLGGGRVKVIDAKNAQLKEKQ
;
A
#
# COMPACT_ATOMS: atom_id res chain seq x y z
N ASP A 1 -6.16 -0.58 14.95
CA ASP A 1 -6.52 -1.66 14.02
C ASP A 1 -7.77 -1.23 13.28
N LEU A 2 -7.81 -1.37 11.95
CA LEU A 2 -8.93 -0.93 11.11
C LEU A 2 -9.76 -2.12 10.59
N SER A 3 -9.44 -3.35 11.02
CA SER A 3 -10.02 -4.63 10.58
C SER A 3 -11.57 -4.76 10.61
N VAL A 4 -12.30 -3.82 11.22
CA VAL A 4 -13.78 -3.81 11.27
C VAL A 4 -14.41 -2.56 10.62
N SER A 5 -13.63 -1.79 9.85
CA SER A 5 -14.06 -0.51 9.30
C SER A 5 -14.63 -0.67 7.89
N LYS A 6 -15.75 -0.03 7.55
CA LYS A 6 -16.33 -0.01 6.19
C LYS A 6 -15.72 1.11 5.33
N ILE A 7 -14.40 1.18 5.28
CA ILE A 7 -13.69 2.23 4.54
C ILE A 7 -13.39 1.78 3.12
N GLU A 8 -13.77 2.59 2.13
CA GLU A 8 -13.43 2.32 0.73
C GLU A 8 -12.04 2.83 0.36
N GLU A 9 -11.55 3.87 1.05
CA GLU A 9 -10.24 4.47 0.82
C GLU A 9 -9.59 4.93 2.13
N LEU A 10 -8.25 4.86 2.19
CA LEU A 10 -7.50 5.45 3.29
C LEU A 10 -7.40 6.97 3.12
N PRO A 11 -7.50 7.76 4.20
CA PRO A 11 -7.24 9.21 4.12
C PRO A 11 -5.79 9.48 3.70
N LYS A 12 -5.55 10.54 2.92
CA LYS A 12 -4.20 10.92 2.45
C LYS A 12 -3.27 11.25 3.63
N GLU A 13 -3.86 11.74 4.71
CA GLU A 13 -3.24 12.11 5.97
C GLU A 13 -2.60 10.89 6.68
N ILE A 14 -2.91 9.66 6.26
CA ILE A 14 -2.25 8.46 6.80
C ILE A 14 -0.73 8.56 6.69
N GLY A 15 -0.22 9.18 5.62
CA GLY A 15 1.23 9.37 5.40
C GLY A 15 1.91 10.31 6.41
N GLU A 16 1.15 11.05 7.21
CA GLU A 16 1.67 11.92 8.27
C GLU A 16 2.00 11.15 9.56
N LEU A 17 1.52 9.91 9.67
CA LEU A 17 1.77 9.03 10.80
C LEU A 17 3.18 8.43 10.74
N SER A 18 4.21 9.27 10.73
CA SER A 18 5.63 8.91 10.59
C SER A 18 6.15 7.88 11.61
N ASN A 19 5.49 7.74 12.76
CA ASN A 19 5.81 6.76 13.79
C ASN A 19 5.00 5.45 13.71
N LEU A 20 4.09 5.33 12.74
CA LEU A 20 3.27 4.15 12.56
C LEU A 20 4.15 2.94 12.22
N ARG A 21 3.94 1.85 12.97
CA ARG A 21 4.70 0.59 12.81
C ARG A 21 3.83 -0.56 12.31
N TYR A 22 2.52 -0.44 12.46
CA TYR A 22 1.55 -1.47 12.12
C TYR A 22 0.35 -0.84 11.44
N LEU A 23 -0.02 -1.35 10.27
CA LEU A 23 -1.23 -0.98 9.55
C LEU A 23 -1.97 -2.26 9.13
N GLY A 24 -3.03 -2.58 9.88
CA GLY A 24 -3.88 -3.74 9.63
C GLY A 24 -5.03 -3.39 8.69
N LEU A 25 -5.01 -3.95 7.48
CA LEU A 25 -6.03 -3.76 6.43
C LEU A 25 -6.62 -5.08 5.91
N LYS A 26 -6.24 -6.21 6.54
CA LYS A 26 -6.50 -7.56 6.03
C LYS A 26 -7.99 -7.86 5.88
N ASP A 27 -8.78 -7.45 6.87
CA ASP A 27 -10.20 -7.82 6.97
C ASP A 27 -11.14 -6.71 6.50
N ILE A 28 -10.62 -5.71 5.77
CA ILE A 28 -11.42 -4.60 5.23
C ILE A 28 -11.87 -4.95 3.80
N GLU A 29 -12.99 -5.66 3.69
CA GLU A 29 -13.50 -6.14 2.40
C GLU A 29 -13.83 -5.01 1.43
N GLU A 30 -14.32 -3.87 1.94
CA GLU A 30 -14.73 -2.72 1.13
C GLU A 30 -13.57 -1.83 0.66
N LEU A 31 -12.35 -2.07 1.14
CA LEU A 31 -11.19 -1.26 0.77
C LEU A 31 -10.86 -1.45 -0.71
N LYS A 32 -10.99 -0.36 -1.48
CA LYS A 32 -10.69 -0.31 -2.92
C LYS A 32 -9.41 0.45 -3.20
N PHE A 33 -9.08 1.46 -2.39
CA PHE A 33 -7.94 2.34 -2.65
C PHE A 33 -7.07 2.55 -1.42
N ILE A 34 -5.77 2.35 -1.61
CA ILE A 34 -4.75 2.95 -0.74
C ILE A 34 -4.35 4.26 -1.39
N THR A 35 -4.55 5.38 -0.72
CA THR A 35 -4.20 6.70 -1.28
C THR A 35 -2.68 6.91 -1.34
N GLU A 36 -2.24 7.82 -2.20
CA GLU A 36 -0.84 8.23 -2.25
C GLU A 36 -0.38 8.83 -0.91
N GLY A 37 0.87 8.56 -0.52
CA GLY A 37 1.42 9.01 0.76
C GLY A 37 1.77 7.88 1.72
N LEU A 38 1.34 6.64 1.44
CA LEU A 38 1.74 5.47 2.22
C LEU A 38 3.27 5.29 2.23
N GLY A 39 3.97 5.65 1.16
CA GLY A 39 5.44 5.57 1.10
C GLY A 39 6.17 6.46 2.11
N LYS A 40 5.49 7.45 2.71
CA LYS A 40 6.03 8.29 3.79
C LYS A 40 6.16 7.52 5.11
N LEU A 41 5.47 6.38 5.26
CA LEU A 41 5.46 5.56 6.46
C LEU A 41 6.73 4.71 6.63
N THR A 42 7.91 5.34 6.53
CA THR A 42 9.22 4.67 6.54
C THR A 42 9.52 3.87 7.83
N ASN A 43 8.76 4.07 8.90
CA ASN A 43 8.83 3.27 10.13
C ASN A 43 7.87 2.06 10.17
N LEU A 44 7.06 1.87 9.13
CA LEU A 44 6.09 0.78 9.04
C LEU A 44 6.81 -0.56 8.97
N ARG A 45 6.37 -1.49 9.82
CA ARG A 45 6.98 -2.82 9.95
C ARG A 45 6.05 -3.92 9.47
N ILE A 46 4.75 -3.74 9.62
CA ILE A 46 3.74 -4.72 9.23
C ILE A 46 2.69 -4.02 8.39
N LEU A 47 2.47 -4.55 7.19
CA LEU A 47 1.43 -4.19 6.24
C LEU A 47 0.96 -5.46 5.55
N TYR A 48 -0.25 -5.92 5.86
CA TYR A 48 -0.73 -7.20 5.34
C TYR A 48 -1.28 -7.14 3.92
N ARG A 49 -1.79 -5.98 3.49
CA ARG A 49 -2.52 -5.82 2.24
C ARG A 49 -2.18 -4.51 1.57
N PHE A 50 -1.83 -4.55 0.29
CA PHE A 50 -1.53 -3.38 -0.54
C PHE A 50 -2.27 -3.49 -1.89
N ILE A 51 -3.12 -2.50 -2.20
CA ILE A 51 -3.94 -2.50 -3.42
C ILE A 51 -3.35 -1.49 -4.40
N VAL A 52 -2.96 -1.96 -5.58
CA VAL A 52 -2.43 -1.11 -6.64
C VAL A 52 -3.57 -0.58 -7.51
N SER A 53 -3.56 0.72 -7.81
CA SER A 53 -4.52 1.28 -8.77
C SER A 53 -4.25 0.81 -10.20
N ASP A 54 -5.30 0.41 -10.90
CA ASP A 54 -5.25 0.12 -12.33
C ASP A 54 -5.43 1.38 -13.20
N ASP A 55 -5.31 1.23 -14.51
CA ASP A 55 -5.45 2.26 -15.52
C ASP A 55 -6.90 2.47 -15.98
N LYS A 56 -7.90 1.85 -15.35
CA LYS A 56 -9.31 1.92 -15.76
C LYS A 56 -10.02 3.25 -15.41
N GLY A 57 -9.27 4.31 -15.16
CA GLY A 57 -9.78 5.67 -14.98
C GLY A 57 -9.90 6.15 -13.53
N ASP A 58 -9.78 5.28 -12.52
CA ASP A 58 -9.76 5.73 -11.11
C ASP A 58 -8.33 6.07 -10.68
N THR A 59 -8.06 7.36 -10.44
CA THR A 59 -6.72 7.89 -10.11
C THR A 59 -6.47 8.00 -8.60
N ARG A 60 -7.39 7.54 -7.75
CA ARG A 60 -7.31 7.75 -6.30
C ARG A 60 -6.37 6.81 -5.57
N GLY A 61 -6.11 5.62 -6.12
CA GLY A 61 -5.23 4.65 -5.49
C GLY A 61 -3.76 4.81 -5.88
N CYS A 62 -2.91 4.12 -5.14
CA CYS A 62 -1.46 4.27 -5.20
C CYS A 62 -0.82 3.33 -6.22
N ASN A 63 0.40 3.67 -6.62
CA ASN A 63 1.26 2.82 -7.43
C ASN A 63 2.24 2.06 -6.51
N ILE A 64 2.66 0.87 -6.94
CA ILE A 64 3.59 0.01 -6.19
C ILE A 64 4.94 0.69 -5.84
N ARG A 65 5.33 1.75 -6.56
CA ARG A 65 6.51 2.58 -6.25
C ARG A 65 6.53 3.15 -4.84
N GLU A 66 5.36 3.34 -4.20
CA GLU A 66 5.25 3.81 -2.82
C GLU A 66 5.91 2.83 -1.82
N LEU A 67 6.06 1.55 -2.17
CA LEU A 67 6.72 0.56 -1.32
C LEU A 67 8.24 0.73 -1.26
N LYS A 68 8.85 1.52 -2.17
CA LYS A 68 10.30 1.68 -2.29
C LYS A 68 10.96 1.99 -0.95
N ASP A 69 10.44 2.99 -0.23
CA ASP A 69 11.08 3.52 0.99
C ASP A 69 10.62 2.81 2.28
N LEU A 70 9.70 1.83 2.17
CA LEU A 70 9.16 1.08 3.31
C LEU A 70 10.07 -0.08 3.74
N ASN A 71 11.35 0.21 3.94
CA ASN A 71 12.41 -0.80 4.11
C ASN A 71 12.38 -1.55 5.45
N LYS A 72 11.54 -1.12 6.39
CA LYS A 72 11.33 -1.80 7.67
C LYS A 72 10.20 -2.80 7.64
N LEU A 73 9.44 -2.88 6.54
CA LEU A 73 8.40 -3.88 6.37
C LEU A 73 8.99 -5.29 6.38
N LYS A 74 8.32 -6.17 7.12
CA LYS A 74 8.66 -7.58 7.28
C LYS A 74 7.40 -8.44 7.39
N GLY A 75 7.54 -9.71 7.03
CA GLY A 75 6.47 -10.69 7.08
C GLY A 75 5.64 -10.74 5.81
N GLU A 76 4.35 -11.07 5.94
CA GLU A 76 3.46 -11.29 4.81
C GLU A 76 2.89 -9.97 4.28
N LEU A 77 3.04 -9.76 2.97
CA LEU A 77 2.44 -8.65 2.23
C LEU A 77 1.70 -9.22 1.01
N LEU A 78 0.37 -9.11 1.03
CA LEU A 78 -0.46 -9.41 -0.13
C LEU A 78 -0.56 -8.16 -1.01
N ILE A 79 -0.21 -8.28 -2.29
CA ILE A 79 -0.35 -7.21 -3.28
C ILE A 79 -1.43 -7.56 -4.28
N GLU A 80 -2.43 -6.70 -4.40
CA GLU A 80 -3.60 -6.88 -5.26
C GLU A 80 -3.57 -5.93 -6.47
N CYS A 81 -4.34 -6.27 -7.50
CA CYS A 81 -4.53 -5.44 -8.69
C CYS A 81 -3.24 -5.11 -9.49
N LEU A 82 -2.20 -5.94 -9.35
CA LEU A 82 -0.93 -5.83 -10.10
C LEU A 82 -1.07 -5.93 -11.62
N GLY A 83 -2.15 -6.52 -12.12
CA GLY A 83 -2.37 -6.74 -13.56
C GLY A 83 -2.84 -5.51 -14.36
N GLY A 84 -2.97 -4.34 -13.72
CA GLY A 84 -3.37 -3.11 -14.40
C GLY A 84 -2.24 -2.45 -15.20
N GLY A 85 -2.56 -1.73 -16.28
CA GLY A 85 -1.57 -1.10 -17.17
C GLY A 85 -0.80 0.07 -16.54
N ARG A 86 -1.12 0.48 -15.32
CA ARG A 86 -0.38 1.50 -14.55
C ARG A 86 0.93 1.01 -13.96
N VAL A 87 1.11 -0.30 -13.74
CA VAL A 87 2.35 -0.82 -13.14
C VAL A 87 3.37 -1.06 -14.25
N LYS A 88 4.36 -0.19 -14.35
CA LYS A 88 5.47 -0.40 -15.28
C LYS A 88 6.48 -1.37 -14.67
N VAL A 89 7.24 -2.06 -15.52
CA VAL A 89 8.36 -2.91 -15.09
C VAL A 89 9.33 -2.15 -14.18
N ILE A 90 9.54 -0.85 -14.44
CA ILE A 90 10.40 -0.01 -13.61
C ILE A 90 9.81 0.24 -12.21
N ASP A 91 8.48 0.37 -12.08
CA ASP A 91 7.82 0.57 -10.78
C ASP A 91 7.95 -0.69 -9.93
N ALA A 92 7.74 -1.87 -10.53
CA ALA A 92 7.93 -3.15 -9.87
C ALA A 92 9.38 -3.36 -9.40
N LYS A 93 10.37 -2.94 -10.20
CA LYS A 93 11.79 -2.96 -9.80
C LYS A 93 12.05 -2.02 -8.61
N ASN A 94 11.49 -0.82 -8.66
CA ASN A 94 11.66 0.20 -7.61
C ASN A 94 10.98 -0.18 -6.29
N ALA A 95 9.94 -1.00 -6.31
CA ALA A 95 9.26 -1.44 -5.10
C ALA A 95 10.13 -2.32 -4.16
N GLN A 96 11.25 -2.87 -4.67
CA GLN A 96 12.21 -3.68 -3.90
C GLN A 96 11.54 -4.77 -3.06
N LEU A 97 10.56 -5.47 -3.64
CA LEU A 97 9.70 -6.43 -2.91
C LEU A 97 10.47 -7.57 -2.24
N LYS A 98 11.64 -7.94 -2.78
CA LYS A 98 12.53 -8.95 -2.19
C LYS A 98 13.04 -8.57 -0.79
N GLU A 99 13.10 -7.28 -0.48
CA GLU A 99 13.59 -6.77 0.80
C GLU A 99 12.46 -6.67 1.86
N LYS A 100 11.21 -6.80 1.41
CA LYS A 100 9.99 -6.64 2.22
C LYS A 100 9.47 -7.97 2.80
N GLN A 101 10.18 -9.08 2.53
CA GLN A 101 9.98 -10.39 3.16
C GLN A 101 10.79 -10.50 4.46
#